data_AF-A0A2N2F798-F1
#
_entry.id   AF-A0A2N2F798-F1
#
_cell.length_a   1.000
_cell.length_b   1.000
_cell.length_c   1.000
_cell.angle_alpha   90.00
_cell.angle_beta   90.00
_cell.angle_gamma   90.00
#
_symmetry.space_group_name_H-M   'P 1'
#
loop_
_entity.id
_entity.type
_entity.pdbx_description
1 polymer ?
#
loop_
_entity_poly.entity_id
_entity_poly.type
_entity_poly.pdbx_seq_one_letter_code
_entity_poly.pdbx_strand_id
1 'polypeptide(L)' 'CYPDGSYWMGVTFPDSVIWPEEKTGWTAAAVLLAWDAINGVTPAAKIFNHRYWQERQ' A
#
# COMPACT_ATOMS: atom_id res chain seq x y z
N CYS A 1 -10.35 2.55 -7.54
CA CYS A 1 -9.73 1.39 -8.23
C CYS A 1 -10.45 1.20 -9.57
N TYR A 2 -9.85 0.45 -10.48
CA TYR A 2 -10.45 0.13 -11.78
C TYR A 2 -11.49 -0.99 -11.65
N PRO A 3 -12.43 -1.15 -12.61
CA PRO A 3 -13.43 -2.21 -12.60
C PRO A 3 -12.86 -3.63 -12.62
N ASP A 4 -11.63 -3.80 -13.14
CA ASP A 4 -10.90 -5.07 -13.17
C ASP A 4 -10.20 -5.43 -11.85
N GLY A 5 -10.35 -4.59 -10.82
CA GLY A 5 -9.75 -4.80 -9.49
C GLY A 5 -8.32 -4.25 -9.35
N SER A 6 -7.72 -3.69 -10.41
CA SER A 6 -6.42 -3.04 -10.30
C SER A 6 -6.51 -1.68 -9.59
N TYR A 7 -5.41 -1.26 -8.97
CA TYR A 7 -5.35 -0.02 -8.19
C TYR A 7 -4.78 1.14 -9.00
N TRP A 8 -5.26 2.35 -8.72
CA TRP A 8 -4.71 3.58 -9.27
C TRP A 8 -3.35 3.85 -8.63
N MET A 9 -2.39 4.24 -9.45
CA MET A 9 -1.04 4.56 -8.97
C MET A 9 -0.97 5.95 -8.33
N GLY A 10 -1.81 6.87 -8.78
CA GLY A 10 -1.83 8.24 -8.29
C GLY A 10 -2.92 9.06 -8.95
N VAL A 11 -3.06 10.28 -8.44
CA VAL A 11 -3.96 11.31 -8.98
C VAL A 11 -3.16 12.62 -9.02
N THR A 12 -3.23 13.36 -10.11
CA THR A 12 -2.54 14.65 -10.27
C THR A 12 -3.26 15.75 -9.52
N PHE A 13 -2.52 16.79 -9.16
CA PHE A 13 -3.06 18.02 -8.59
C PHE A 13 -2.66 19.20 -9.49
N PRO A 14 -3.58 20.14 -9.82
CA PRO A 14 -4.95 20.28 -9.30
C PRO A 14 -6.02 19.46 -10.06
N ASP A 15 -5.70 18.96 -11.25
CA ASP A 15 -6.70 18.48 -12.21
C ASP A 15 -7.37 17.15 -11.83
N SER A 16 -6.91 16.50 -10.76
CA SER A 16 -7.47 15.25 -10.25
C SER A 16 -7.49 14.12 -11.27
N VAL A 17 -6.52 14.11 -12.19
CA VAL A 17 -6.41 13.09 -13.24
C VAL A 17 -5.67 11.87 -12.71
N ILE A 18 -6.19 10.67 -12.96
CA ILE A 18 -5.49 9.43 -12.61
C ILE A 18 -4.24 9.32 -13.47
N TRP A 19 -3.07 9.32 -12.83
CA TRP A 19 -1.77 9.21 -13.50
C TRP A 19 -0.73 8.62 -12.54
N PRO A 20 0.21 7.78 -13.01
CA PRO A 20 0.29 7.19 -14.35
C PRO A 20 -0.83 6.17 -14.66
N GLU A 21 -1.06 5.87 -15.95
CA GLU A 21 -2.13 4.94 -16.40
C GLU A 21 -1.76 3.45 -16.18
N GLU A 22 -0.48 3.17 -16.04
CA GLU A 22 0.04 1.83 -15.79
C GLU A 22 -0.60 1.20 -14.54
N LYS A 23 -0.85 -0.11 -14.61
CA LYS A 23 -1.48 -0.90 -13.53
C LYS A 23 -0.47 -1.87 -12.93
N THR A 24 0.58 -1.32 -12.38
CA THR A 24 1.71 -2.12 -11.90
C THR A 24 1.37 -2.93 -10.64
N GLY A 25 2.03 -4.08 -10.48
CA GLY A 25 1.81 -4.94 -9.31
C GLY A 25 2.23 -4.33 -7.97
N TRP A 26 3.15 -3.35 -7.97
CA TRP A 26 3.65 -2.77 -6.72
C TRP A 26 2.61 -1.94 -5.98
N THR A 27 1.66 -1.32 -6.69
CA THR A 27 0.53 -0.63 -6.04
C THR A 27 -0.39 -1.61 -5.33
N ALA A 28 -0.68 -2.76 -5.94
CA ALA A 28 -1.44 -3.83 -5.28
C ALA A 28 -0.68 -4.39 -4.07
N ALA A 29 0.65 -4.59 -4.19
CA ALA A 29 1.49 -5.01 -3.07
C ALA A 29 1.47 -3.99 -1.92
N ALA A 30 1.53 -2.69 -2.21
CA ALA A 30 1.43 -1.64 -1.21
C ALA A 30 0.09 -1.67 -0.47
N VAL A 31 -1.02 -1.89 -1.18
CA VAL A 31 -2.35 -2.05 -0.57
C VAL A 31 -2.41 -3.28 0.33
N LEU A 32 -1.87 -4.41 -0.10
CA LEU A 32 -1.79 -5.62 0.72
C LEU A 32 -0.97 -5.41 1.99
N LEU A 33 0.19 -4.74 1.89
CA LEU A 33 1.02 -4.40 3.04
C LEU A 33 0.30 -3.48 4.02
N ALA A 34 -0.44 -2.48 3.53
CA ALA A 34 -1.24 -1.60 4.36
C ALA A 34 -2.35 -2.35 5.09
N TRP A 35 -3.05 -3.26 4.40
CA TRP A 35 -4.08 -4.09 4.99
C TRP A 35 -3.50 -5.02 6.07
N ASP A 36 -2.36 -5.66 5.82
CA ASP A 36 -1.68 -6.51 6.79
C ASP A 36 -1.18 -5.71 8.00
N ALA A 37 -0.66 -4.49 7.80
CA ALA A 37 -0.22 -3.62 8.88
C ALA A 37 -1.38 -3.21 9.83
N ILE A 38 -2.59 -3.02 9.28
CA ILE A 38 -3.78 -2.68 10.07
C ILE A 38 -4.33 -3.91 10.80
N ASN A 39 -4.42 -5.06 10.12
CA ASN A 39 -5.11 -6.24 10.65
C ASN A 39 -4.18 -7.21 11.41
N GLY A 40 -2.86 -7.10 11.21
CA GLY A 40 -1.87 -7.96 11.85
C GLY A 40 -1.99 -9.44 11.45
N VAL A 41 -2.34 -9.72 10.19
CA VAL A 41 -2.64 -11.09 9.72
C VAL A 41 -1.37 -11.93 9.60
N THR A 42 -0.26 -11.31 9.22
CA THR A 42 1.04 -11.98 9.12
C THR A 42 2.08 -11.34 10.04
N PRO A 43 3.19 -12.03 10.35
CA PRO A 43 4.32 -11.42 11.05
C PRO A 43 4.92 -10.21 10.31
N ALA A 44 4.74 -10.10 8.99
CA ALA A 44 5.26 -9.00 8.18
C ALA A 44 4.58 -7.66 8.51
N ALA A 45 3.41 -7.66 9.14
CA ALA A 45 2.72 -6.46 9.63
C ALA A 45 3.58 -5.57 10.53
N LYS A 46 4.69 -6.10 11.08
CA LYS A 46 5.61 -5.36 11.95
C LYS A 46 6.83 -4.76 11.23
N ILE A 47 7.04 -5.04 9.94
CA ILE A 47 8.23 -4.60 9.20
C ILE A 47 8.45 -3.08 9.32
N PHE A 48 7.41 -2.28 9.15
CA PHE A 48 7.48 -0.81 9.26
C PHE A 48 7.10 -0.27 10.65
N ASN A 49 6.98 -1.11 11.68
CA ASN A 49 6.62 -0.69 13.03
C ASN A 49 7.88 -0.40 13.85
N HIS A 50 8.31 0.86 13.89
CA HIS A 50 9.52 1.26 14.61
C HIS A 50 9.52 0.89 16.10
N ARG A 51 8.38 1.03 16.78
CA ARG A 51 8.24 0.70 18.20
C ARG A 51 8.50 -0.78 18.46
N TYR A 52 7.91 -1.66 17.64
CA TYR A 52 8.09 -3.10 17.73
C TYR A 52 9.58 -3.50 17.65
N TRP A 53 10.36 -2.82 16.83
CA TRP A 53 11.80 -3.10 16.70
C TRP A 53 12.63 -2.53 17.84
N GLN A 54 12.29 -1.35 18.35
CA GLN A 54 12.98 -0.74 19.50
C GLN A 54 12.83 -1.57 20.78
N GLU A 55 11.66 -2.16 21.01
CA GLU A 55 11.40 -3.02 22.19
C GLU A 55 12.12 -4.38 22.13
N ARG A 56 12.79 -4.72 21.01
CA ARG A 56 13.49 -6.01 20.80
C ARG A 56 15.02 -5.88 20.76
N GLN A 57 15.56 -4.68 20.99
CA GLN A 57 16.99 -4.41 21.16
C GLN A 57 17.39 -4.57 22.63
#